data_AF-A0A3C2A7I0-F1
#
_entry.id   AF-A0A3C2A7I0-F1
#
_cell.length_a   1.000
_cell.length_b   1.000
_cell.length_c   1.000
_cell.angle_alpha   90.00
_cell.angle_beta   90.00
_cell.angle_gamma   90.00
#
_symmetry.space_group_name_H-M   'P 1'
#
loop_
_entity.id
_entity.type
_entity.pdbx_description
1 polymer ?
#
loop_
_entity_poly.entity_id
_entity_poly.type
_entity_poly.pdbx_seq_one_letter_code
_entity_poly.pdbx_strand_id
1 'polypeptide(L)'
;TREEHITLLLALAPSFRPQVLDIFFAKNPDFDRICTEFGGYSEKEHRGIVPTGETVMFLLTGRDVGKRNALMEMFRAKHVFYKKNLLYLEDLDDTKPMPSGRLLPHPDLVQKLVYGKVLPPKVSPHFPARKIETDLDWEDLIVAPQTQTQLQDIEYWLTYSNQLREHPELGKRAAKGYKALFYGPPGTGKTLTASLLGKSADRPVFLVDLSMIVSKYIGETEKNLANIFKKAEDKGWILFFDEADALFSKRTENESSNDRYANQEVAYLLQRVESYEGLVILASNLKDNIDKAFLRRFQSMVHFEAPKYPERLRIWESILPQDLPLDTAVSVDTLARQYDLTAAQISNVVQQCFIHTLSQSANTISHDTLVVSLRKEYEKENRMFEDKL
;
A
#
# COMPACT_ATOMS: atom_id res chain seq x y z
N THR A 1 11.34 20.63 24.27
CA THR A 1 12.29 21.28 25.20
C THR A 1 13.52 21.74 24.44
N ARG A 2 14.44 22.45 25.08
CA ARG A 2 15.67 22.92 24.42
C ARG A 2 16.55 21.73 23.98
N GLU A 3 16.65 20.71 24.82
CA GLU A 3 17.37 19.46 24.58
C GLU A 3 16.80 18.72 23.37
N GLU A 4 15.47 18.66 23.27
CA GLU A 4 14.80 18.03 22.12
C GLU A 4 15.11 18.75 20.80
N HIS A 5 15.08 20.08 20.80
CA HIS A 5 15.41 20.88 19.60
C HIS A 5 16.87 20.70 19.18
N ILE A 6 17.81 20.70 20.13
CA ILE A 6 19.23 20.48 19.84
C ILE A 6 19.43 19.09 19.25
N THR A 7 18.83 18.06 19.85
CA THR A 7 18.90 16.67 19.37
C THR A 7 18.35 16.54 17.95
N LEU A 8 17.21 17.20 17.65
CA LEU A 8 16.63 17.20 16.32
C LEU A 8 17.51 17.91 15.28
N LEU A 9 18.07 19.08 15.63
CA LEU A 9 18.98 19.82 14.75
C LEU A 9 20.26 19.04 14.47
N LEU A 10 20.79 18.32 15.46
CA LEU A 10 21.95 17.44 15.28
C LEU A 10 21.62 16.33 14.28
N ALA A 11 20.49 15.65 14.44
CA ALA A 11 20.05 14.61 13.51
C ALA A 11 19.89 15.13 12.07
N LEU A 12 19.42 16.37 11.89
CA LEU A 12 19.22 16.98 10.58
C LEU A 12 20.51 17.55 9.97
N ALA A 13 21.53 17.86 10.77
CA ALA A 13 22.74 18.53 10.30
C ALA A 13 23.44 17.80 9.13
N PRO A 14 23.62 16.46 9.14
CA PRO A 14 24.23 15.74 8.01
C PRO A 14 23.50 15.96 6.68
N SER A 15 22.18 16.14 6.70
CA SER A 15 21.35 16.28 5.50
C SER A 15 21.36 17.69 4.91
N PHE A 16 21.56 18.73 5.72
CA PHE A 16 21.42 20.13 5.28
C PHE A 16 22.72 20.93 5.35
N ARG A 17 23.57 20.68 6.35
CA ARG A 17 24.86 21.37 6.57
C ARG A 17 25.85 20.43 7.27
N PRO A 18 26.38 19.42 6.56
CA PRO A 18 27.24 18.41 7.17
C PRO A 18 28.50 19.00 7.82
N GLN A 19 29.01 20.12 7.30
CA GLN A 19 30.23 20.77 7.78
C GLN A 19 30.13 21.28 9.23
N VAL A 20 28.91 21.47 9.75
CA VAL A 20 28.70 21.93 11.13
C VAL A 20 29.21 20.91 12.15
N LEU A 21 29.23 19.62 11.78
CA LEU A 21 29.70 18.54 12.64
C LEU A 21 31.18 18.22 12.47
N ASP A 22 31.89 18.89 11.55
CA ASP A 22 33.31 18.62 11.28
C ASP A 22 34.20 18.88 12.52
N ILE A 23 33.73 19.71 13.46
CA ILE A 23 34.39 19.95 14.74
C ILE A 23 34.60 18.65 15.54
N PHE A 24 33.76 17.63 15.33
CA PHE A 24 33.89 16.32 15.98
C PHE A 24 34.95 15.43 15.33
N PHE A 25 35.57 15.82 14.21
CA PHE A 25 36.80 15.19 13.70
C PHE A 25 38.05 15.58 14.49
N ALA A 26 37.94 16.47 15.48
CA ALA A 26 39.06 16.87 16.30
C ALA A 26 39.72 15.63 16.94
N LYS A 27 40.98 15.40 16.56
CA LYS A 27 41.79 14.31 17.10
C LYS A 27 42.37 14.70 18.45
N ASN A 28 42.50 13.72 19.32
CA ASN A 28 43.27 13.85 20.54
C ASN A 28 44.73 14.19 20.17
N PRO A 29 45.29 15.32 20.66
CA PRO A 29 46.63 15.77 20.34
C PRO A 29 47.71 14.74 20.64
N ASP A 30 47.47 13.87 21.64
CA ASP A 30 48.48 12.93 22.15
C ASP A 30 48.42 11.55 21.46
N PHE A 31 47.30 11.19 20.82
CA PHE A 31 47.04 9.81 20.39
C PHE A 31 46.58 9.65 18.93
N ASP A 32 46.49 10.74 18.15
CA ASP A 32 46.02 10.77 16.74
C ASP A 32 44.70 10.01 16.51
N ARG A 33 43.84 9.94 17.53
CA ARG A 33 42.54 9.27 17.52
C ARG A 33 41.43 10.27 17.80
N ILE A 34 40.25 10.06 17.21
CA ILE A 34 39.06 10.85 17.52
C ILE A 34 38.72 10.65 19.01
N CYS A 35 38.37 11.73 19.70
CA CYS A 35 37.96 11.65 21.10
C CYS A 35 36.68 10.81 21.21
N THR A 36 36.76 9.69 21.93
CA THR A 36 35.62 8.80 22.17
C THR A 36 34.45 9.51 22.86
N GLU A 37 34.74 10.57 23.62
CA GLU A 37 33.73 11.40 24.29
C GLU A 37 32.77 12.09 23.31
N PHE A 38 33.17 12.34 22.07
CA PHE A 38 32.35 13.04 21.07
C PHE A 38 31.34 12.13 20.37
N GLY A 39 31.57 10.82 20.40
CA GLY A 39 30.84 9.86 19.56
C GLY A 39 31.00 10.19 18.07
N GLY A 40 29.95 9.90 17.30
CA GLY A 40 29.91 10.16 15.87
C GLY A 40 30.49 9.02 15.03
N TYR A 41 29.86 8.77 13.89
CA TYR A 41 30.22 7.72 12.95
C TYR A 41 30.64 8.36 11.61
N SER A 42 31.82 7.97 11.12
CA SER A 42 32.30 8.34 9.79
C SER A 42 31.95 7.23 8.81
N GLU A 43 31.09 7.52 7.85
CA GLU A 43 30.65 6.56 6.84
C GLU A 43 31.46 6.71 5.54
N LYS A 44 31.68 5.63 4.78
CA LYS A 44 32.45 5.71 3.53
C LYS A 44 31.74 6.53 2.45
N GLU A 45 30.41 6.53 2.48
CA GLU A 45 29.54 7.15 1.48
C GLU A 45 29.21 8.61 1.82
N HIS A 46 29.35 9.00 3.09
CA HIS A 46 29.10 10.35 3.58
C HIS A 46 30.40 10.98 4.10
N ARG A 47 30.85 12.08 3.48
CA ARG A 47 32.11 12.75 3.85
C ARG A 47 32.08 13.49 5.20
N GLY A 48 30.91 13.63 5.83
CA GLY A 48 30.74 14.26 7.15
C GLY A 48 30.59 13.26 8.29
N ILE A 49 30.38 13.76 9.51
CA ILE A 49 30.09 12.93 10.69
C ILE A 49 28.58 12.73 10.82
N VAL A 50 28.17 11.47 10.95
CA VAL A 50 26.82 11.13 11.40
C VAL A 50 26.82 11.13 12.93
N PRO A 51 26.05 11.99 13.61
CA PRO A 51 26.05 12.04 15.06
C PRO A 51 25.51 10.74 15.66
N THR A 52 25.94 10.39 16.86
CA THR A 52 25.42 9.25 17.62
C THR A 52 24.68 9.72 18.86
N GLY A 53 24.05 8.80 19.59
CA GLY A 53 23.50 9.09 20.92
C GLY A 53 24.58 9.66 21.86
N GLU A 54 25.82 9.20 21.77
CA GLU A 54 26.97 9.74 22.51
C GLU A 54 27.24 11.21 22.17
N THR A 55 27.14 11.60 20.90
CA THR A 55 27.28 13.01 20.49
C THR A 55 26.23 13.90 21.16
N VAL A 56 25.00 13.42 21.29
CA VAL A 56 23.92 14.13 22.00
C VAL A 56 24.22 14.23 23.49
N MET A 57 24.65 13.14 24.12
CA MET A 57 25.00 13.13 25.53
C MET A 57 26.15 14.10 25.83
N PHE A 58 27.19 14.09 25.00
CA PHE A 58 28.34 14.98 25.14
C PHE A 58 27.94 16.45 25.07
N LEU A 59 27.14 16.83 24.06
CA LEU A 59 26.74 18.23 23.87
C LEU A 59 25.80 18.74 24.97
N LEU A 60 24.92 17.89 25.48
CA LEU A 60 23.88 18.30 26.43
C LEU A 60 24.30 18.15 27.90
N THR A 61 25.18 17.19 28.22
CA THR A 61 25.61 16.95 29.61
C THR A 61 27.09 17.25 29.86
N GLY A 62 27.90 17.37 28.81
CA GLY A 62 29.35 17.46 28.94
C GLY A 62 29.91 16.26 29.70
N ARG A 63 30.56 16.53 30.84
CA ARG A 63 31.15 15.52 31.75
C ARG A 63 30.23 15.09 32.90
N ASP A 64 29.02 15.66 33.00
CA ASP A 64 28.06 15.31 34.03
C ASP A 64 27.36 13.99 33.67
N VAL A 65 27.80 12.89 34.28
CA VAL A 65 27.31 11.54 34.02
C VAL A 65 25.88 11.35 34.57
N GLY A 66 25.51 12.05 35.63
CA GLY A 66 24.20 11.90 36.29
C GLY A 66 23.03 12.32 35.40
N LYS A 67 23.26 13.30 34.51
CA LYS A 67 22.25 13.79 33.55
C LYS A 67 22.07 12.90 32.33
N ARG A 68 23.00 11.98 32.04
CA ARG A 68 22.93 11.11 30.86
C ARG A 68 21.71 10.18 30.90
N ASN A 69 21.41 9.62 32.07
CA ASN A 69 20.26 8.73 32.23
C ASN A 69 18.93 9.43 31.91
N ALA A 70 18.77 10.70 32.32
CA ALA A 70 17.57 11.47 32.03
C ALA A 70 17.40 11.73 30.52
N LEU A 71 18.51 11.97 29.80
CA LEU A 71 18.47 12.15 28.34
C LEU A 71 18.24 10.84 27.57
N MET A 72 18.64 9.69 28.12
CA MET A 72 18.37 8.39 27.49
C MET A 72 16.88 8.11 27.34
N GLU A 73 16.04 8.67 28.21
CA GLU A 73 14.58 8.58 28.09
C GLU A 73 14.05 9.19 26.77
N MET A 74 14.76 10.15 26.18
CA MET A 74 14.38 10.74 24.88
C MET A 74 14.45 9.74 23.72
N PHE A 75 15.28 8.71 23.86
CA PHE A 75 15.49 7.68 22.84
C PHE A 75 14.64 6.42 23.05
N ARG A 76 13.66 6.48 23.97
CA ARG A 76 12.71 5.38 24.17
C ARG A 76 11.47 5.54 23.30
N ALA A 77 10.86 4.41 22.93
CA ALA A 77 9.69 4.33 22.06
C ALA A 77 8.48 5.19 22.51
N LYS A 78 8.37 5.52 23.80
CA LYS A 78 7.28 6.37 24.34
C LYS A 78 7.49 7.87 24.11
N HIS A 79 8.70 8.29 23.73
CA HIS A 79 9.06 9.69 23.59
C HIS A 79 8.47 10.34 22.33
N VAL A 80 8.41 11.67 22.30
CA VAL A 80 7.83 12.45 21.20
C VAL A 80 8.53 12.18 19.87
N PHE A 81 9.84 11.91 19.88
CA PHE A 81 10.61 11.59 18.68
C PHE A 81 10.07 10.38 17.91
N TYR A 82 9.72 9.30 18.63
CA TYR A 82 9.16 8.09 18.04
C TYR A 82 7.68 8.27 17.75
N LYS A 83 6.92 8.87 18.68
CA LYS A 83 5.47 9.10 18.48
C LYS A 83 5.14 9.97 17.28
N LYS A 84 6.03 10.92 16.94
CA LYS A 84 5.83 11.85 15.81
C LYS A 84 6.72 11.54 14.61
N ASN A 85 7.42 10.39 14.60
CA ASN A 85 8.34 10.00 13.52
C ASN A 85 9.29 11.13 13.13
N LEU A 86 9.99 11.71 14.12
CA LEU A 86 10.91 12.83 13.91
C LEU A 86 12.34 12.34 13.69
N LEU A 87 12.81 11.42 14.54
CA LEU A 87 14.14 10.83 14.50
C LEU A 87 14.15 9.50 15.24
N TYR A 88 15.19 8.72 15.03
CA TYR A 88 15.45 7.51 15.80
C TYR A 88 16.94 7.34 16.05
N LEU A 89 17.25 6.65 17.13
CA LEU A 89 18.58 6.09 17.37
C LEU A 89 18.62 4.69 16.78
N GLU A 90 19.63 4.41 15.96
CA GLU A 90 19.86 3.08 15.39
C GLU A 90 20.07 2.07 16.51
N ASP A 91 19.37 0.94 16.41
CA ASP A 91 19.52 -0.17 17.36
C ASP A 91 20.73 -1.01 16.95
N LEU A 92 21.60 -1.27 17.93
CA LEU A 92 22.83 -2.04 17.74
C LEU A 92 22.68 -3.40 18.45
N ASP A 93 23.46 -4.39 18.05
CA ASP A 93 23.49 -5.70 18.72
C ASP A 93 23.67 -5.54 20.25
N ASP A 94 23.05 -6.42 21.05
CA ASP A 94 23.01 -6.37 22.54
C ASP A 94 24.39 -6.28 23.22
N THR A 95 25.46 -6.53 22.47
CA THR A 95 26.85 -6.42 22.94
C THR A 95 27.37 -4.98 22.96
N LYS A 96 26.68 -4.03 22.33
CA LYS A 96 27.12 -2.63 22.18
C LYS A 96 26.27 -1.70 23.04
N PRO A 97 26.85 -0.61 23.59
CA PRO A 97 26.07 0.39 24.31
C PRO A 97 25.06 1.08 23.39
N MET A 98 23.80 1.15 23.81
CA MET A 98 22.73 1.89 23.12
C MET A 98 23.15 3.28 22.56
N PRO A 99 23.82 4.18 23.32
CA PRO A 99 24.14 5.52 22.79
C PRO A 99 25.14 5.51 21.63
N SER A 100 25.81 4.38 21.36
CA SER A 100 26.71 4.25 20.21
C SER A 100 25.96 4.21 18.87
N GLY A 101 24.63 4.00 18.90
CA GLY A 101 23.79 4.00 17.71
C GLY A 101 23.82 5.34 16.96
N ARG A 102 23.71 5.28 15.64
CA ARG A 102 23.60 6.48 14.79
C ARG A 102 22.29 7.22 15.07
N LEU A 103 22.37 8.54 15.20
CA LEU A 103 21.21 9.41 15.33
C LEU A 103 20.77 9.84 13.94
N LEU A 104 19.64 9.31 13.49
CA LEU A 104 19.14 9.52 12.13
C LEU A 104 17.80 10.25 12.16
N PRO A 105 17.61 11.28 11.30
CA PRO A 105 16.32 11.90 11.15
C PRO A 105 15.38 10.93 10.44
N HIS A 106 14.09 10.97 10.76
CA HIS A 106 13.13 10.15 10.06
C HIS A 106 13.04 10.61 8.59
N PRO A 107 13.04 9.70 7.59
CA PRO A 107 13.03 10.09 6.18
C PRO A 107 11.86 11.01 5.80
N ASP A 108 10.69 10.78 6.40
CA ASP A 108 9.50 11.63 6.14
C ASP A 108 9.70 13.06 6.64
N LEU A 109 10.42 13.27 7.76
CA LEU A 109 10.71 14.61 8.26
C LEU A 109 11.62 15.36 7.28
N VAL A 110 12.67 14.69 6.79
CA VAL A 110 13.60 15.29 5.81
C VAL A 110 12.84 15.67 4.55
N GLN A 111 12.01 14.77 4.02
CA GLN A 111 11.19 15.05 2.84
C GLN A 111 10.22 16.21 3.06
N LYS A 112 9.54 16.26 4.22
CA LYS A 112 8.62 17.35 4.56
C LYS A 112 9.34 18.70 4.64
N LEU A 113 10.56 18.74 5.16
CA LEU A 113 11.37 19.97 5.22
C LEU A 113 11.90 20.40 3.85
N VAL A 114 12.31 19.45 3.00
CA VAL A 114 12.89 19.75 1.68
C VAL A 114 11.80 20.06 0.63
N TYR A 115 10.73 19.27 0.59
CA TYR A 115 9.71 19.31 -0.47
C TYR A 115 8.37 19.90 0.01
N GLY A 116 8.22 20.23 1.29
CA GLY A 116 6.94 20.64 1.88
C GLY A 116 5.93 19.50 2.08
N LYS A 117 6.21 18.31 1.52
CA LYS A 117 5.34 17.12 1.58
C LYS A 117 6.15 15.84 1.69
N VAL A 118 5.53 14.79 2.23
CA VAL A 118 6.08 13.43 2.20
C VAL A 118 5.71 12.82 0.87
N LEU A 119 6.71 12.35 0.11
CA LEU A 119 6.47 11.71 -1.17
C LEU A 119 6.02 10.26 -0.93
N PRO A 120 5.08 9.74 -1.74
CA PRO A 120 4.76 8.33 -1.68
C PRO A 120 6.00 7.50 -2.07
N PRO A 121 6.23 6.34 -1.44
CA PRO A 121 7.34 5.48 -1.80
C PRO A 121 7.23 5.03 -3.25
N LYS A 122 8.35 4.99 -3.96
CA LYS A 122 8.43 4.44 -5.31
C LYS A 122 8.50 2.91 -5.25
N VAL A 123 7.88 2.25 -6.22
CA VAL A 123 7.99 0.81 -6.40
C VAL A 123 9.45 0.45 -6.62
N SER A 124 9.95 -0.52 -5.87
CA SER A 124 11.31 -1.04 -6.01
C SER A 124 11.35 -2.48 -5.49
N PRO A 125 12.42 -3.25 -5.76
CA PRO A 125 12.58 -4.58 -5.15
C PRO A 125 12.48 -4.56 -3.62
N HIS A 126 12.86 -3.45 -2.98
CA HIS A 126 12.82 -3.24 -1.53
C HIS A 126 11.47 -2.72 -1.01
N PHE A 127 10.55 -2.39 -1.93
CA PHE A 127 9.20 -1.91 -1.63
C PHE A 127 8.23 -2.33 -2.76
N PRO A 128 7.76 -3.59 -2.75
CA PRO A 128 6.89 -4.16 -3.79
C PRO A 128 5.43 -3.71 -3.65
N ALA A 129 5.21 -2.42 -3.47
CA ALA A 129 3.86 -1.85 -3.39
C ALA A 129 3.78 -0.53 -4.15
N ARG A 130 2.66 -0.34 -4.87
CA ARG A 130 2.37 0.89 -5.62
C ARG A 130 1.10 1.53 -5.11
N LYS A 131 1.08 2.87 -5.03
CA LYS A 131 -0.15 3.60 -4.73
C LYS A 131 -1.12 3.43 -5.91
N ILE A 132 -2.38 3.12 -5.62
CA ILE A 132 -3.47 3.14 -6.59
C ILE A 132 -4.43 4.27 -6.26
N GLU A 133 -4.90 4.95 -7.29
CA GLU A 133 -5.82 6.09 -7.23
C GLU A 133 -6.79 6.00 -8.41
N THR A 134 -7.91 6.68 -8.31
CA THR A 134 -8.92 6.76 -9.36
C THR A 134 -9.52 8.17 -9.38
N ASP A 135 -9.78 8.68 -10.57
CA ASP A 135 -10.51 9.94 -10.76
C ASP A 135 -12.03 9.72 -10.66
N LEU A 136 -12.50 8.48 -10.85
CA LEU A 136 -13.91 8.09 -10.75
C LEU A 136 -14.47 8.27 -9.32
N ASP A 137 -15.79 8.35 -9.24
CA ASP A 137 -16.57 8.47 -8.02
C ASP A 137 -17.43 7.22 -7.76
N TRP A 138 -18.07 7.16 -6.59
CA TRP A 138 -18.93 6.05 -6.20
C TRP A 138 -20.13 5.85 -7.13
N GLU A 139 -20.57 6.91 -7.80
CA GLU A 139 -21.66 6.87 -8.78
C GLU A 139 -21.28 6.10 -10.05
N ASP A 140 -19.99 6.06 -10.38
CA ASP A 140 -19.44 5.30 -11.52
C ASP A 140 -19.30 3.81 -11.19
N LEU A 141 -19.32 3.43 -9.91
CA LEU A 141 -19.25 2.04 -9.49
C LEU A 141 -20.65 1.40 -9.52
N ILE A 142 -20.96 0.74 -10.62
CA ILE A 142 -22.22 0.03 -10.80
C ILE A 142 -22.02 -1.44 -10.42
N VAL A 143 -22.60 -1.83 -9.28
CA VAL A 143 -22.56 -3.19 -8.73
C VAL A 143 -23.96 -3.65 -8.32
N ALA A 144 -24.09 -4.95 -8.08
CA ALA A 144 -25.34 -5.52 -7.58
C ALA A 144 -25.70 -4.93 -6.19
N PRO A 145 -27.00 -4.80 -5.85
CA PRO A 145 -27.42 -4.21 -4.57
C PRO A 145 -26.83 -4.91 -3.34
N GLN A 146 -26.67 -6.23 -3.40
CA GLN A 146 -26.07 -7.03 -2.32
C GLN A 146 -24.60 -6.68 -2.11
N THR A 147 -23.84 -6.55 -3.20
CA THR A 147 -22.44 -6.10 -3.18
C THR A 147 -22.36 -4.69 -2.57
N GLN A 148 -23.28 -3.80 -2.96
CA GLN A 148 -23.32 -2.43 -2.43
C GLN A 148 -23.55 -2.41 -0.91
N THR A 149 -24.48 -3.21 -0.37
CA THR A 149 -24.68 -3.34 1.08
C THR A 149 -23.40 -3.81 1.78
N GLN A 150 -22.72 -4.82 1.22
CA GLN A 150 -21.48 -5.33 1.81
C GLN A 150 -20.34 -4.29 1.78
N LEU A 151 -20.29 -3.44 0.77
CA LEU A 151 -19.30 -2.35 0.69
C LEU A 151 -19.60 -1.24 1.69
N GLN A 152 -20.89 -0.92 1.92
CA GLN A 152 -21.30 0.04 2.94
C GLN A 152 -20.85 -0.39 4.34
N ASP A 153 -20.88 -1.69 4.66
CA ASP A 153 -20.37 -2.19 5.94
C ASP A 153 -18.87 -1.90 6.14
N ILE A 154 -18.09 -1.91 5.06
CA ILE A 154 -16.66 -1.56 5.08
C ILE A 154 -16.50 -0.05 5.29
N GLU A 155 -17.30 0.77 4.61
CA GLU A 155 -17.28 2.24 4.77
C GLU A 155 -17.67 2.66 6.20
N TYR A 156 -18.69 2.03 6.78
CA TYR A 156 -19.05 2.24 8.18
C TYR A 156 -17.91 1.89 9.12
N TRP A 157 -17.20 0.79 8.87
CA TRP A 157 -16.03 0.48 9.69
C TRP A 157 -14.92 1.52 9.52
N LEU A 158 -14.61 1.94 8.29
CA LEU A 158 -13.59 2.96 8.03
C LEU A 158 -13.89 4.28 8.77
N THR A 159 -15.17 4.65 8.83
CA THR A 159 -15.66 5.88 9.46
C THR A 159 -15.73 5.77 11.00
N TYR A 160 -16.30 4.69 11.53
CA TYR A 160 -16.66 4.57 12.95
C TYR A 160 -15.71 3.70 13.78
N SER A 161 -14.68 3.08 13.18
CA SER A 161 -13.72 2.20 13.90
C SER A 161 -12.99 2.87 15.06
N ASN A 162 -12.73 4.17 15.00
CA ASN A 162 -12.09 4.90 16.10
C ASN A 162 -13.05 5.05 17.29
N GLN A 163 -14.30 5.41 17.04
CA GLN A 163 -15.33 5.52 18.08
C GLN A 163 -15.60 4.16 18.74
N LEU A 164 -15.63 3.08 17.95
CA LEU A 164 -15.77 1.72 18.46
C LEU A 164 -14.60 1.34 19.40
N ARG A 165 -13.36 1.74 19.06
CA ARG A 165 -12.17 1.50 19.88
C ARG A 165 -12.17 2.30 21.17
N GLU A 166 -12.72 3.51 21.16
CA GLU A 166 -12.83 4.38 22.33
C GLU A 166 -13.98 3.97 23.28
N HIS A 167 -14.92 3.14 22.81
CA HIS A 167 -16.05 2.71 23.61
C HIS A 167 -15.60 1.89 24.85
N PRO A 168 -16.02 2.23 26.08
CA PRO A 168 -15.47 1.65 27.33
C PRO A 168 -15.59 0.12 27.44
N GLU A 169 -16.70 -0.44 26.94
CA GLU A 169 -17.00 -1.87 27.03
C GLU A 169 -16.69 -2.63 25.73
N LEU A 170 -16.85 -1.96 24.59
CA LEU A 170 -16.77 -2.60 23.27
C LEU A 170 -15.37 -2.50 22.69
N GLY A 171 -14.62 -1.44 23.00
CA GLY A 171 -13.25 -1.23 22.52
C GLY A 171 -12.31 -2.35 22.92
N LYS A 172 -12.51 -2.97 24.10
CA LYS A 172 -11.72 -4.12 24.56
C LYS A 172 -11.92 -5.39 23.72
N ARG A 173 -13.05 -5.50 23.04
CA ARG A 173 -13.43 -6.65 22.18
C ARG A 173 -13.39 -6.32 20.71
N ALA A 174 -13.17 -5.05 20.36
CA ALA A 174 -13.14 -4.60 18.98
C ALA A 174 -11.96 -5.26 18.24
N ALA A 175 -12.22 -5.73 17.03
CA ALA A 175 -11.16 -6.18 16.14
C ALA A 175 -10.23 -4.99 15.86
N LYS A 176 -8.93 -5.21 16.03
CA LYS A 176 -7.93 -4.15 15.90
C LYS A 176 -7.79 -3.62 14.48
N GLY A 177 -8.14 -4.43 13.47
CA GLY A 177 -8.17 -4.04 12.06
C GLY A 177 -9.26 -4.81 11.32
N TYR A 178 -9.42 -4.52 10.03
CA TYR A 178 -10.51 -5.05 9.20
C TYR A 178 -9.96 -5.72 7.95
N LYS A 179 -10.43 -6.93 7.70
CA LYS A 179 -9.99 -7.79 6.62
C LYS A 179 -11.20 -8.08 5.75
N ALA A 180 -11.10 -7.66 4.50
CA ALA A 180 -12.11 -7.90 3.49
C ALA A 180 -11.56 -8.81 2.39
N LEU A 181 -12.37 -9.76 1.93
CA LEU A 181 -12.10 -10.57 0.76
C LEU A 181 -13.03 -10.13 -0.36
N PHE A 182 -12.48 -9.61 -1.46
CA PHE A 182 -13.19 -9.33 -2.69
C PHE A 182 -13.05 -10.53 -3.62
N TYR A 183 -14.15 -11.13 -4.03
CA TYR A 183 -14.10 -12.29 -4.90
C TYR A 183 -15.13 -12.23 -6.02
N GLY A 184 -14.81 -12.85 -7.15
CA GLY A 184 -15.65 -12.87 -8.33
C GLY A 184 -14.82 -12.81 -9.61
N PRO A 185 -15.43 -12.89 -10.80
CA PRO A 185 -14.73 -12.85 -12.08
C PRO A 185 -13.86 -11.59 -12.24
N PRO A 186 -12.82 -11.65 -13.09
CA PRO A 186 -12.02 -10.47 -13.42
C PRO A 186 -12.89 -9.40 -14.10
N GLY A 187 -12.48 -8.13 -13.98
CA GLY A 187 -13.15 -7.03 -14.68
C GLY A 187 -14.47 -6.51 -14.05
N THR A 188 -14.85 -6.99 -12.86
CA THR A 188 -16.06 -6.57 -12.13
C THR A 188 -15.86 -5.38 -11.18
N GLY A 189 -14.68 -4.76 -11.17
CA GLY A 189 -14.44 -3.53 -10.41
C GLY A 189 -13.76 -3.67 -9.05
N LYS A 190 -13.26 -4.85 -8.66
CA LYS A 190 -12.58 -5.09 -7.37
C LYS A 190 -11.51 -4.03 -7.02
N THR A 191 -10.59 -3.77 -7.96
CA THR A 191 -9.49 -2.80 -7.80
C THR A 191 -9.98 -1.35 -7.81
N LEU A 192 -11.02 -1.04 -8.60
CA LEU A 192 -11.66 0.27 -8.60
C LEU A 192 -12.31 0.54 -7.24
N THR A 193 -13.06 -0.43 -6.70
CA THR A 193 -13.71 -0.31 -5.39
C THR A 193 -12.71 -0.10 -4.27
N ALA A 194 -11.56 -0.79 -4.28
CA ALA A 194 -10.50 -0.56 -3.31
C ALA A 194 -9.99 0.91 -3.36
N SER A 195 -9.83 1.45 -4.57
CA SER A 195 -9.41 2.85 -4.77
C SER A 195 -10.47 3.85 -4.30
N LEU A 196 -11.75 3.56 -4.54
CA LEU A 196 -12.89 4.39 -4.08
C LEU A 196 -13.03 4.39 -2.55
N LEU A 197 -12.86 3.23 -1.89
CA LEU A 197 -12.82 3.15 -0.43
C LEU A 197 -11.69 3.99 0.17
N GLY A 198 -10.53 4.03 -0.49
CA GLY A 198 -9.44 4.92 -0.10
C GLY A 198 -9.78 6.39 -0.30
N LYS A 199 -10.39 6.73 -1.44
CA LYS A 199 -10.84 8.09 -1.76
C LYS A 199 -11.87 8.60 -0.73
N SER A 200 -12.87 7.80 -0.38
CA SER A 200 -13.91 8.20 0.60
C SER A 200 -13.38 8.31 2.03
N ALA A 201 -12.39 7.49 2.41
CA ALA A 201 -11.78 7.54 3.73
C ALA A 201 -10.60 8.51 3.86
N ASP A 202 -10.20 9.21 2.79
CA ASP A 202 -8.96 9.99 2.69
C ASP A 202 -7.72 9.19 3.13
N ARG A 203 -7.65 7.92 2.68
CA ARG A 203 -6.56 6.98 3.01
C ARG A 203 -5.87 6.49 1.75
N PRO A 204 -4.52 6.61 1.66
CA PRO A 204 -3.76 6.01 0.57
C PRO A 204 -3.99 4.50 0.46
N VAL A 205 -4.25 4.02 -0.76
CA VAL A 205 -4.36 2.59 -1.06
C VAL A 205 -3.08 2.13 -1.74
N PHE A 206 -2.48 1.07 -1.23
CA PHE A 206 -1.29 0.46 -1.81
C PHE A 206 -1.63 -0.92 -2.32
N LEU A 207 -1.52 -1.10 -3.64
CA LEU A 207 -1.51 -2.42 -4.28
C LEU A 207 -0.15 -3.07 -4.01
N VAL A 208 -0.18 -4.19 -3.30
CA VAL A 208 0.99 -5.01 -3.01
C VAL A 208 1.11 -6.09 -4.08
N ASP A 209 2.28 -6.15 -4.72
CA ASP A 209 2.56 -7.13 -5.76
C ASP A 209 3.06 -8.44 -5.15
N LEU A 210 2.15 -9.42 -5.08
CA LEU A 210 2.43 -10.74 -4.53
C LEU A 210 3.45 -11.53 -5.35
N SER A 211 3.55 -11.28 -6.66
CA SER A 211 4.52 -11.97 -7.53
C SER A 211 5.96 -11.57 -7.21
N MET A 212 6.17 -10.31 -6.81
CA MET A 212 7.48 -9.82 -6.37
C MET A 212 7.88 -10.41 -5.00
N ILE A 213 6.90 -10.68 -4.15
CA ILE A 213 7.09 -11.23 -2.80
C ILE A 213 7.46 -12.71 -2.81
N VAL A 214 7.04 -13.47 -3.83
CA VAL A 214 7.32 -14.93 -3.93
C VAL A 214 8.60 -15.20 -4.75
N SER A 215 9.39 -14.16 -5.06
CA SER A 215 10.56 -14.27 -5.93
C SER A 215 11.85 -14.67 -5.19
N LYS A 216 12.82 -15.17 -5.99
CA LYS A 216 14.05 -15.96 -5.73
C LYS A 216 15.01 -15.60 -4.57
N TYR A 217 14.73 -14.62 -3.72
CA TYR A 217 15.64 -14.18 -2.66
C TYR A 217 15.05 -14.45 -1.27
N ILE A 218 15.35 -15.65 -0.76
CA ILE A 218 14.95 -16.15 0.56
C ILE A 218 15.41 -15.14 1.63
N GLY A 219 14.45 -14.52 2.34
CA GLY A 219 14.67 -13.67 3.52
C GLY A 219 14.70 -12.15 3.28
N GLU A 220 14.91 -11.66 2.06
CA GLU A 220 14.75 -10.22 1.73
C GLU A 220 13.26 -9.85 1.61
N THR A 221 12.45 -10.78 1.13
CA THR A 221 11.00 -10.73 0.99
C THR A 221 10.28 -10.48 2.31
N GLU A 222 10.66 -11.15 3.41
CA GLU A 222 10.09 -10.91 4.75
C GLU A 222 10.40 -9.50 5.25
N LYS A 223 11.64 -9.01 5.06
CA LYS A 223 12.04 -7.64 5.45
C LYS A 223 11.26 -6.60 4.67
N ASN A 224 11.07 -6.82 3.37
CA ASN A 224 10.32 -5.91 2.51
C ASN A 224 8.82 -5.88 2.87
N LEU A 225 8.23 -7.04 3.16
CA LEU A 225 6.87 -7.14 3.69
C LEU A 225 6.74 -6.43 5.05
N ALA A 226 7.64 -6.71 5.99
CA ALA A 226 7.65 -6.06 7.29
C ALA A 226 7.69 -4.54 7.15
N ASN A 227 8.50 -4.03 6.23
CA ASN A 227 8.62 -2.60 5.93
C ASN A 227 7.32 -2.02 5.34
N ILE A 228 6.62 -2.74 4.44
CA ILE A 228 5.31 -2.32 3.91
C ILE A 228 4.30 -2.18 5.04
N PHE A 229 4.13 -3.22 5.86
CA PHE A 229 3.15 -3.19 6.95
C PHE A 229 3.51 -2.13 8.00
N LYS A 230 4.79 -1.97 8.34
CA LYS A 230 5.23 -0.92 9.28
C LYS A 230 4.86 0.48 8.77
N LYS A 231 5.18 0.78 7.50
CA LYS A 231 4.80 2.08 6.90
C LYS A 231 3.28 2.24 6.80
N ALA A 232 2.56 1.16 6.53
CA ALA A 232 1.11 1.17 6.48
C ALA A 232 0.49 1.45 7.85
N GLU A 233 1.03 0.87 8.92
CA GLU A 233 0.62 1.11 10.32
C GLU A 233 0.87 2.58 10.70
N ASP A 234 2.07 3.09 10.40
CA ASP A 234 2.48 4.47 10.71
C ASP A 234 1.63 5.53 10.00
N LYS A 235 1.16 5.22 8.78
CA LYS A 235 0.47 6.18 7.90
C LYS A 235 -1.02 5.88 7.67
N GLY A 236 -1.54 4.83 8.30
CA GLY A 236 -2.95 4.41 8.18
C GLY A 236 -3.36 3.98 6.77
N TRP A 237 -2.47 3.32 6.01
CA TRP A 237 -2.74 2.94 4.63
C TRP A 237 -3.78 1.82 4.51
N ILE A 238 -4.45 1.74 3.37
CA ILE A 238 -5.22 0.56 2.98
C ILE A 238 -4.30 -0.33 2.15
N LEU A 239 -4.18 -1.60 2.55
CA LEU A 239 -3.38 -2.58 1.81
C LEU A 239 -4.30 -3.42 0.93
N PHE A 240 -4.07 -3.35 -0.38
CA PHE A 240 -4.80 -4.12 -1.38
C PHE A 240 -3.87 -5.19 -1.97
N PHE A 241 -4.28 -6.45 -1.88
CA PHE A 241 -3.56 -7.59 -2.45
C PHE A 241 -4.41 -8.17 -3.57
N ASP A 242 -3.99 -7.97 -4.82
CA ASP A 242 -4.68 -8.54 -5.98
C ASP A 242 -4.14 -9.95 -6.29
N GLU A 243 -4.91 -10.76 -7.00
CA GLU A 243 -4.55 -12.14 -7.37
C GLU A 243 -4.16 -13.01 -6.16
N ALA A 244 -4.88 -12.84 -5.04
CA ALA A 244 -4.58 -13.55 -3.80
C ALA A 244 -4.69 -15.08 -3.93
N ASP A 245 -5.38 -15.60 -4.96
CA ASP A 245 -5.38 -17.02 -5.29
C ASP A 245 -3.97 -17.60 -5.54
N ALA A 246 -2.99 -16.81 -5.98
CA ALA A 246 -1.60 -17.25 -6.11
C ALA A 246 -0.95 -17.64 -4.75
N LEU A 247 -1.47 -17.10 -3.64
CA LEU A 247 -1.04 -17.45 -2.29
C LEU A 247 -1.72 -18.71 -1.77
N PHE A 248 -2.95 -18.97 -2.21
CA PHE A 248 -3.81 -20.00 -1.63
C PHE A 248 -4.06 -21.21 -2.53
N SER A 249 -3.65 -21.16 -3.80
CA SER A 249 -3.72 -22.31 -4.71
C SER A 249 -3.09 -23.52 -4.02
N LYS A 250 -3.85 -24.61 -3.81
CA LYS A 250 -3.37 -25.86 -3.22
C LYS A 250 -2.06 -26.26 -3.88
N ARG A 251 -0.94 -25.96 -3.23
CA ARG A 251 0.37 -26.36 -3.75
C ARG A 251 0.48 -27.85 -3.48
N THR A 252 0.47 -28.62 -4.56
CA THR A 252 0.73 -30.05 -4.57
C THR A 252 1.93 -30.37 -3.68
N GLU A 253 1.81 -31.44 -2.89
CA GLU A 253 2.83 -32.00 -1.98
C GLU A 253 4.07 -32.53 -2.74
N ASN A 254 4.68 -31.75 -3.62
CA ASN A 254 5.96 -32.10 -4.21
C ASN A 254 7.06 -31.57 -3.28
N GLU A 255 7.84 -32.51 -2.75
CA GLU A 255 8.88 -32.35 -1.73
C GLU A 255 10.14 -31.63 -2.25
N SER A 256 10.00 -30.45 -2.87
CA SER A 256 11.18 -29.61 -3.17
C SER A 256 11.48 -28.67 -2.00
N SER A 257 12.75 -28.43 -1.71
CA SER A 257 13.18 -27.50 -0.67
C SER A 257 12.65 -26.08 -0.92
N ASN A 258 12.48 -25.66 -2.18
CA ASN A 258 11.95 -24.35 -2.54
C ASN A 258 10.47 -24.17 -2.15
N ASP A 259 9.67 -25.23 -2.22
CA ASP A 259 8.24 -25.16 -1.88
C ASP A 259 8.00 -24.98 -0.37
N ARG A 260 8.90 -25.51 0.48
CA ARG A 260 8.84 -25.30 1.94
C ARG A 260 9.09 -23.83 2.32
N TYR A 261 10.06 -23.17 1.69
CA TYR A 261 10.34 -21.75 1.96
C TYR A 261 9.21 -20.85 1.48
N ALA A 262 8.65 -21.12 0.31
CA ALA A 262 7.52 -20.34 -0.20
C ALA A 262 6.27 -20.47 0.71
N ASN A 263 6.06 -21.64 1.35
CA ASN A 263 4.97 -21.81 2.33
C ASN A 263 5.19 -21.01 3.62
N GLN A 264 6.45 -20.88 4.07
CA GLN A 264 6.80 -20.07 5.23
C GLN A 264 6.55 -18.57 4.96
N GLU A 265 6.91 -18.08 3.78
CA GLU A 265 6.67 -16.68 3.39
C GLU A 265 5.17 -16.35 3.32
N VAL A 266 4.36 -17.27 2.77
CA VAL A 266 2.90 -17.12 2.78
C VAL A 266 2.37 -17.11 4.21
N ALA A 267 2.80 -18.05 5.06
CA ALA A 267 2.38 -18.07 6.48
C ALA A 267 2.73 -16.76 7.19
N TYR A 268 3.93 -16.21 6.95
CA TYR A 268 4.35 -14.92 7.47
C TYR A 268 3.45 -13.77 6.96
N LEU A 269 3.16 -13.73 5.66
CA LEU A 269 2.26 -12.73 5.08
C LEU A 269 0.87 -12.80 5.72
N LEU A 270 0.30 -13.99 5.88
CA LEU A 270 -1.01 -14.18 6.52
C LEU A 270 -1.00 -13.71 7.98
N GLN A 271 0.06 -14.02 8.72
CA GLN A 271 0.22 -13.51 10.08
C GLN A 271 0.30 -11.98 10.12
N ARG A 272 1.01 -11.35 9.18
CA ARG A 272 1.09 -9.89 9.08
C ARG A 272 -0.27 -9.29 8.73
N VAL A 273 -0.99 -9.85 7.76
CA VAL A 273 -2.38 -9.47 7.43
C VAL A 273 -3.28 -9.53 8.66
N GLU A 274 -3.20 -10.60 9.45
CA GLU A 274 -3.98 -10.75 10.69
C GLU A 274 -3.64 -9.68 11.74
N SER A 275 -2.34 -9.42 11.94
CA SER A 275 -1.85 -8.45 12.93
C SER A 275 -2.12 -6.99 12.56
N TYR A 276 -2.33 -6.69 11.28
CA TYR A 276 -2.50 -5.32 10.82
C TYR A 276 -3.79 -4.69 11.37
N GLU A 277 -3.64 -3.49 11.94
CA GLU A 277 -4.72 -2.73 12.58
C GLU A 277 -5.49 -1.81 11.60
N GLY A 278 -5.06 -1.73 10.34
CA GLY A 278 -5.79 -1.00 9.29
C GLY A 278 -6.75 -1.90 8.48
N LEU A 279 -7.18 -1.38 7.33
CA LEU A 279 -7.97 -2.14 6.36
C LEU A 279 -7.03 -2.90 5.42
N VAL A 280 -7.21 -4.22 5.34
CA VAL A 280 -6.61 -5.07 4.32
C VAL A 280 -7.72 -5.64 3.45
N ILE A 281 -7.53 -5.53 2.14
CA ILE A 281 -8.42 -6.09 1.12
C ILE A 281 -7.61 -7.11 0.32
N LEU A 282 -8.07 -8.36 0.30
CA LEU A 282 -7.57 -9.39 -0.60
C LEU A 282 -8.55 -9.54 -1.75
N ALA A 283 -8.10 -9.49 -2.99
CA ALA A 283 -8.91 -9.78 -4.17
C ALA A 283 -8.51 -11.13 -4.76
N SER A 284 -9.48 -11.97 -5.10
CA SER A 284 -9.24 -13.25 -5.75
C SER A 284 -10.33 -13.58 -6.78
N ASN A 285 -9.94 -14.27 -7.84
CA ASN A 285 -10.91 -14.80 -8.81
C ASN A 285 -11.43 -16.19 -8.39
N LEU A 286 -10.76 -16.89 -7.46
CA LEU A 286 -11.02 -18.29 -7.13
C LEU A 286 -11.20 -18.47 -5.61
N LYS A 287 -12.36 -18.07 -5.08
CA LYS A 287 -12.69 -18.19 -3.64
C LYS A 287 -12.53 -19.62 -3.12
N ASP A 288 -12.93 -20.63 -3.90
CA ASP A 288 -12.91 -22.04 -3.47
C ASP A 288 -11.50 -22.60 -3.23
N ASN A 289 -10.48 -21.91 -3.74
CA ASN A 289 -9.08 -22.25 -3.49
C ASN A 289 -8.58 -21.74 -2.13
N ILE A 290 -9.30 -20.83 -1.48
CA ILE A 290 -8.87 -20.25 -0.20
C ILE A 290 -9.26 -21.19 0.95
N ASP A 291 -8.30 -21.44 1.85
CA ASP A 291 -8.51 -22.29 3.01
C ASP A 291 -9.67 -21.81 3.90
N LYS A 292 -10.54 -22.73 4.33
CA LYS A 292 -11.73 -22.42 5.13
C LYS A 292 -11.40 -21.83 6.49
N ALA A 293 -10.30 -22.21 7.12
CA ALA A 293 -9.88 -21.62 8.39
C ALA A 293 -9.41 -20.18 8.19
N PHE A 294 -8.77 -19.86 7.06
CA PHE A 294 -8.43 -18.48 6.72
C PHE A 294 -9.66 -17.64 6.41
N LEU A 295 -10.63 -18.17 5.65
CA LEU A 295 -11.90 -17.48 5.37
C LEU A 295 -12.64 -17.01 6.62
N ARG A 296 -12.59 -17.76 7.73
CA ARG A 296 -13.24 -17.41 9.00
C ARG A 296 -12.67 -16.16 9.69
N ARG A 297 -11.50 -15.67 9.25
CA ARG A 297 -10.82 -14.51 9.85
C ARG A 297 -11.18 -13.19 9.17
N PHE A 298 -11.82 -13.25 7.99
CA PHE A 298 -12.35 -12.08 7.31
C PHE A 298 -13.61 -11.59 8.01
N GLN A 299 -13.70 -10.28 8.21
CA GLN A 299 -14.90 -9.63 8.73
C GLN A 299 -15.94 -9.49 7.62
N SER A 300 -15.49 -9.28 6.38
CA SER A 300 -16.36 -9.14 5.22
C SER A 300 -15.87 -9.94 4.03
N MET A 301 -16.81 -10.59 3.34
CA MET A 301 -16.57 -11.28 2.08
C MET A 301 -17.52 -10.67 1.04
N VAL A 302 -16.95 -9.86 0.15
CA VAL A 302 -17.70 -9.10 -0.86
C VAL A 302 -17.70 -9.88 -2.17
N HIS A 303 -18.89 -10.25 -2.64
CA HIS A 303 -19.06 -10.95 -3.92
C HIS A 303 -19.28 -9.93 -5.04
N PHE A 304 -18.38 -9.93 -6.02
CA PHE A 304 -18.50 -9.14 -7.24
C PHE A 304 -19.00 -10.03 -8.37
N GLU A 305 -20.31 -10.08 -8.53
CA GLU A 305 -20.96 -10.84 -9.60
C GLU A 305 -20.73 -10.19 -10.97
N ALA A 306 -20.79 -10.99 -12.03
CA ALA A 306 -20.89 -10.43 -13.37
C ALA A 306 -22.19 -9.58 -13.47
N PRO A 307 -22.14 -8.38 -14.07
CA PRO A 307 -23.29 -7.50 -14.12
C PRO A 307 -24.43 -8.15 -14.93
N LYS A 308 -25.66 -8.07 -14.41
CA LYS A 308 -26.85 -8.51 -15.15
C LYS A 308 -27.29 -7.38 -16.07
N TYR A 309 -28.33 -7.64 -16.85
CA TYR A 309 -28.90 -6.68 -17.79
C TYR A 309 -29.06 -5.24 -17.24
N PRO A 310 -29.71 -4.99 -16.09
CA PRO A 310 -29.93 -3.62 -15.62
C PRO A 310 -28.63 -2.93 -15.21
N GLU A 311 -27.66 -3.66 -14.63
CA GLU A 311 -26.34 -3.11 -14.32
C GLU A 311 -25.54 -2.84 -15.60
N ARG A 312 -25.54 -3.76 -16.58
CA ARG A 312 -24.84 -3.58 -17.87
C ARG A 312 -25.34 -2.38 -18.65
N LEU A 313 -26.66 -2.17 -18.66
CA LEU A 313 -27.26 -0.99 -19.31
C LEU A 313 -26.66 0.29 -18.74
N ARG A 314 -26.67 0.43 -17.41
CA ARG A 314 -26.10 1.59 -16.72
C ARG A 314 -24.59 1.73 -16.96
N ILE A 315 -23.86 0.62 -17.03
CA ILE A 315 -22.41 0.62 -17.30
C ILE A 315 -22.13 1.15 -18.69
N TRP A 316 -22.89 0.70 -19.71
CA TRP A 316 -22.76 1.23 -21.06
C TRP A 316 -23.08 2.72 -21.13
N GLU A 317 -24.17 3.16 -20.49
CA GLU A 317 -24.56 4.57 -20.45
C GLU A 317 -23.52 5.46 -19.76
N SER A 318 -22.86 4.95 -18.72
CA SER A 318 -21.82 5.66 -17.97
C SER A 318 -20.49 5.75 -18.74
N ILE A 319 -20.11 4.69 -19.46
CA ILE A 319 -18.82 4.62 -20.15
C ILE A 319 -18.86 5.28 -21.54
N LEU A 320 -20.01 5.30 -22.20
CA LEU A 320 -20.13 5.89 -23.53
C LEU A 320 -19.91 7.41 -23.48
N PRO A 321 -18.93 7.94 -24.23
CA PRO A 321 -18.66 9.37 -24.26
C PRO A 321 -19.79 10.13 -24.98
N GLN A 322 -20.20 11.27 -24.41
CA GLN A 322 -21.30 12.08 -24.95
C GLN A 322 -20.98 12.69 -26.32
N ASP A 323 -19.70 12.95 -26.58
CA ASP A 323 -19.18 13.54 -27.82
C ASP A 323 -18.94 12.50 -28.94
N LEU A 324 -19.07 11.20 -28.64
CA LEU A 324 -18.97 10.13 -29.65
C LEU A 324 -20.15 9.15 -29.54
N PRO A 325 -21.35 9.56 -29.97
CA PRO A 325 -22.54 8.72 -29.85
C PRO A 325 -22.48 7.50 -30.78
N LEU A 326 -23.27 6.48 -30.42
CA LEU A 326 -23.54 5.33 -31.27
C LEU A 326 -24.37 5.76 -32.49
N ASP A 327 -24.20 5.05 -33.60
CA ASP A 327 -25.09 5.16 -34.75
C ASP A 327 -26.55 4.87 -34.35
N THR A 328 -27.50 5.56 -34.99
CA THR A 328 -28.95 5.41 -34.80
C THR A 328 -29.46 3.97 -34.97
N ALA A 329 -28.73 3.14 -35.71
CA ALA A 329 -29.05 1.72 -35.89
C ALA A 329 -28.71 0.86 -34.65
N VAL A 330 -27.90 1.35 -33.72
CA VAL A 330 -27.41 0.60 -32.56
C VAL A 330 -28.01 1.18 -31.28
N SER A 331 -28.63 0.33 -30.46
CA SER A 331 -29.15 0.73 -29.15
C SER A 331 -28.34 0.13 -28.00
N VAL A 332 -28.15 0.94 -26.95
CA VAL A 332 -27.49 0.51 -25.71
C VAL A 332 -28.28 -0.60 -25.00
N ASP A 333 -29.61 -0.58 -25.10
CA ASP A 333 -30.48 -1.64 -24.59
C ASP A 333 -30.18 -2.99 -25.27
N THR A 334 -30.07 -3.00 -26.60
CA THR A 334 -29.71 -4.21 -27.37
C THR A 334 -28.35 -4.74 -26.93
N LEU A 335 -27.35 -3.85 -26.78
CA LEU A 335 -26.01 -4.24 -26.34
C LEU A 335 -26.02 -4.87 -24.94
N ALA A 336 -26.73 -4.25 -24.01
CA ALA A 336 -26.83 -4.74 -22.63
C ALA A 336 -27.57 -6.09 -22.52
N ARG A 337 -28.54 -6.36 -23.40
CA ARG A 337 -29.28 -7.63 -23.43
C ARG A 337 -28.50 -8.76 -24.08
N GLN A 338 -27.91 -8.50 -25.25
CA GLN A 338 -27.34 -9.54 -26.11
C GLN A 338 -25.93 -9.96 -25.72
N TYR A 339 -25.15 -9.06 -25.11
CA TYR A 339 -23.74 -9.30 -24.81
C TYR A 339 -23.49 -9.33 -23.29
N ASP A 340 -23.16 -10.51 -22.78
CA ASP A 340 -22.74 -10.73 -21.40
C ASP A 340 -21.27 -10.33 -21.22
N LEU A 341 -21.07 -9.03 -21.00
CA LEU A 341 -19.78 -8.38 -20.78
C LEU A 341 -19.68 -7.79 -19.36
N THR A 342 -18.47 -7.81 -18.82
CA THR A 342 -18.09 -7.13 -17.56
C THR A 342 -17.80 -5.65 -17.80
N ALA A 343 -17.69 -4.86 -16.72
CA ALA A 343 -17.39 -3.43 -16.82
C ALA A 343 -16.05 -3.15 -17.51
N ALA A 344 -15.01 -3.94 -17.22
CA ALA A 344 -13.73 -3.80 -17.89
C ALA A 344 -13.81 -4.11 -19.39
N GLN A 345 -14.58 -5.13 -19.78
CA GLN A 345 -14.77 -5.47 -21.19
C GLN A 345 -15.54 -4.38 -21.94
N ILE A 346 -16.60 -3.83 -21.34
CA ILE A 346 -17.34 -2.71 -21.92
C ILE A 346 -16.41 -1.51 -22.11
N SER A 347 -15.59 -1.19 -21.10
CA SER A 347 -14.59 -0.12 -21.20
C SER A 347 -13.59 -0.36 -22.34
N ASN A 348 -13.06 -1.58 -22.46
CA ASN A 348 -12.16 -1.96 -23.55
C ASN A 348 -12.81 -1.82 -24.93
N VAL A 349 -14.07 -2.24 -25.07
CA VAL A 349 -14.81 -2.14 -26.34
C VAL A 349 -15.02 -0.67 -26.72
N VAL A 350 -15.46 0.18 -25.78
CA VAL A 350 -15.68 1.61 -26.04
C VAL A 350 -14.36 2.31 -26.39
N GLN A 351 -13.27 2.03 -25.68
CA GLN A 351 -11.95 2.60 -26.00
C GLN A 351 -11.46 2.19 -27.39
N GLN A 352 -11.64 0.91 -27.77
CA GLN A 352 -11.29 0.43 -29.11
C GLN A 352 -12.15 1.11 -30.19
N CYS A 353 -13.45 1.24 -29.95
CA CYS A 353 -14.35 1.95 -30.85
C CYS A 353 -13.90 3.40 -31.03
N PHE A 354 -13.59 4.10 -29.94
CA PHE A 354 -13.13 5.47 -29.95
C PHE A 354 -11.86 5.65 -30.82
N ILE A 355 -10.83 4.82 -30.59
CA ILE A 355 -9.59 4.87 -31.37
C ILE A 355 -9.85 4.59 -32.86
N HIS A 356 -10.69 3.60 -33.18
CA HIS A 356 -10.99 3.23 -34.55
C HIS A 356 -11.79 4.32 -35.28
N THR A 357 -12.81 4.88 -34.63
CA THR A 357 -13.62 5.99 -35.16
C THR A 357 -12.75 7.23 -35.43
N LEU A 358 -11.83 7.57 -34.53
CA LEU A 358 -10.86 8.65 -34.75
C LEU A 358 -9.93 8.37 -35.94
N SER A 359 -9.47 7.12 -36.10
CA SER A 359 -8.60 6.74 -37.23
C SER A 359 -9.28 6.92 -38.59
N GLN A 360 -10.61 6.86 -38.61
CA GLN A 360 -11.44 7.06 -39.78
C GLN A 360 -11.92 8.52 -39.94
N SER A 361 -11.51 9.43 -39.05
CA SER A 361 -12.01 10.82 -39.01
C SER A 361 -13.54 10.92 -38.94
N ALA A 362 -14.18 9.94 -38.28
CA ALA A 362 -15.62 9.91 -38.06
C ALA A 362 -15.98 10.44 -36.67
N ASN A 363 -17.23 10.86 -36.49
CA ASN A 363 -17.74 11.45 -35.24
C ASN A 363 -18.81 10.58 -34.55
N THR A 364 -19.02 9.36 -35.04
CA THR A 364 -20.02 8.42 -34.52
C THR A 364 -19.47 7.01 -34.54
N ILE A 365 -19.81 6.19 -33.54
CA ILE A 365 -19.43 4.78 -33.51
C ILE A 365 -20.35 4.02 -34.45
N SER A 366 -19.83 3.61 -35.61
CA SER A 366 -20.58 2.81 -36.59
C SER A 366 -20.81 1.38 -36.09
N HIS A 367 -21.87 0.75 -36.60
CA HIS A 367 -22.17 -0.67 -36.37
C HIS A 367 -20.95 -1.57 -36.64
N ASP A 368 -20.30 -1.39 -37.79
CA ASP A 368 -19.15 -2.21 -38.18
C ASP A 368 -17.97 -2.08 -37.20
N THR A 369 -17.69 -0.86 -36.73
CA THR A 369 -16.64 -0.60 -35.74
C THR A 369 -16.94 -1.30 -34.42
N LEU A 370 -18.20 -1.28 -34.01
CA LEU A 370 -18.65 -1.90 -32.78
C LEU A 370 -18.58 -3.43 -32.85
N VAL A 371 -19.09 -4.04 -33.94
CA VAL A 371 -19.03 -5.49 -34.17
C VAL A 371 -17.59 -5.99 -34.18
N VAL A 372 -16.68 -5.27 -34.85
CA VAL A 372 -15.25 -5.62 -34.88
C VAL A 372 -14.65 -5.57 -33.47
N SER A 373 -14.98 -4.55 -32.67
CA SER A 373 -14.47 -4.39 -31.32
C SER A 373 -15.05 -5.44 -30.34
N LEU A 374 -16.35 -5.73 -30.43
CA LEU A 374 -17.00 -6.78 -29.66
C LEU A 374 -16.43 -8.16 -30.00
N ARG A 375 -16.24 -8.48 -31.29
CA ARG A 375 -15.64 -9.74 -31.73
C ARG A 375 -14.25 -9.94 -31.14
N LYS A 376 -13.39 -8.92 -31.22
CA LYS A 376 -12.05 -8.97 -30.63
C LYS A 376 -12.07 -9.23 -29.13
N GLU A 377 -13.01 -8.63 -28.40
CA GLU A 377 -13.12 -8.83 -26.96
C GLU A 377 -13.60 -10.25 -26.60
N TYR A 378 -14.54 -10.82 -27.36
CA TYR A 378 -14.98 -12.22 -27.20
C TYR A 378 -13.87 -13.22 -27.56
N GLU A 379 -13.09 -12.96 -28.62
CA GLU A 379 -11.96 -13.79 -29.03
C GLU A 379 -10.86 -13.86 -27.96
N LYS A 380 -10.61 -12.77 -27.21
CA LYS A 380 -9.65 -12.78 -26.08
C LYS A 380 -10.03 -13.77 -24.98
N GLU A 381 -11.33 -13.99 -24.77
CA GLU A 381 -11.83 -14.96 -23.79
C GLU A 381 -12.05 -16.37 -24.36
N ASN A 382 -11.63 -16.61 -25.61
CA ASN A 382 -11.96 -17.83 -26.35
C ASN A 382 -13.47 -18.13 -26.41
N ARG A 383 -14.31 -17.08 -26.46
CA ARG A 383 -15.77 -17.20 -26.59
C ARG A 383 -16.17 -17.05 -28.06
N MET A 384 -17.18 -17.82 -28.49
CA MET A 384 -17.78 -17.62 -29.81
C MET A 384 -18.56 -16.29 -29.84
N PHE A 385 -18.32 -15.52 -30.89
CA PHE A 385 -19.05 -14.28 -31.17
C PHE A 385 -20.12 -14.54 -32.22
N GLU A 386 -21.36 -14.14 -31.91
CA GLU A 386 -22.47 -14.08 -32.85
C GLU A 386 -22.92 -12.63 -32.96
N ASP A 387 -23.12 -12.16 -34.19
CA ASP A 387 -23.68 -10.84 -34.44
C ASP A 387 -25.19 -10.88 -34.16
N LYS A 388 -25.64 -10.08 -33.20
CA LYS A 388 -27.04 -10.04 -32.69
C LYS A 388 -27.58 -8.62 -32.65
N LEU A 389 -26.89 -7.69 -33.31
CA LEU A 389 -27.22 -6.27 -33.32
C LEU A 389 -28.36 -5.93 -34.28
#